data_AF-A0A7H0IGC8-F1
#
_entry.id   AF-A0A7H0IGC8-F1
#
_cell.length_a   1.000
_cell.length_b   1.000
_cell.length_c   1.000
_cell.angle_alpha   90.00
_cell.angle_beta   90.00
_cell.angle_gamma   90.00
#
_symmetry.space_group_name_H-M   'P 1'
#
loop_
_entity.id
_entity.type
_entity.pdbx_description
1 polymer ?
#
loop_
_entity_poly.entity_id
_entity_poly.type
_entity_poly.pdbx_seq_one_letter_code
_entity_poly.pdbx_strand_id
1 'polypeptide(L)' 'MPSTATLGAVVTMLSPAGVRVGDRIWLYDIFLRIADLRATQDGAGRVLIFEGRDPFVMRGRMAVCRQIERSSTGMR' A
#
# COMPACT_ATOMS: atom_id res chain seq x y z
N MET A 1 -14.99 18.87 -16.94
CA MET A 1 -15.67 17.69 -16.35
C MET A 1 -14.60 16.83 -15.70
N PRO A 2 -14.56 16.63 -14.37
CA PRO A 2 -13.59 15.70 -13.80
C PRO A 2 -13.98 14.28 -14.24
N SER A 3 -13.04 13.58 -14.86
CA SER A 3 -13.20 12.20 -15.32
C SER A 3 -13.45 11.31 -14.11
N THR A 4 -14.54 10.55 -14.12
CA THR A 4 -14.80 9.47 -13.16
C THR A 4 -13.82 8.34 -13.44
N ALA A 5 -12.60 8.46 -12.89
CA ALA A 5 -11.68 7.33 -12.81
C ALA A 5 -12.42 6.20 -12.10
N THR A 6 -12.73 5.13 -12.84
CA THR A 6 -13.24 3.90 -12.23
C THR A 6 -12.10 3.35 -11.39
N LEU A 7 -12.15 3.63 -10.09
CA LEU A 7 -11.17 3.21 -9.11
C LEU A 7 -11.28 1.70 -8.92
N GLY A 8 -10.40 0.96 -9.58
CA GLY A 8 -10.19 -0.45 -9.27
C GLY A 8 -9.29 -0.57 -8.05
N ALA A 9 -9.56 -1.52 -7.17
CA ALA A 9 -8.64 -1.92 -6.11
C ALA A 9 -8.18 -3.35 -6.38
N VAL A 10 -6.86 -3.57 -6.38
CA VAL A 10 -6.29 -4.93 -6.52
C VAL A 10 -5.63 -5.32 -5.22
N VAL A 11 -5.99 -6.50 -4.71
CA VAL A 11 -5.35 -7.13 -3.56
C VAL A 11 -4.25 -8.05 -4.06
N THR A 12 -3.02 -7.82 -3.61
CA THR A 12 -1.84 -8.59 -4.00
C THR A 12 -0.99 -8.93 -2.77
N MET A 13 -0.35 -10.11 -2.79
CA MET A 13 0.66 -10.49 -1.79
C MET A 13 2.02 -9.89 -2.12
N LEU A 14 2.38 -8.81 -1.42
CA LEU A 14 3.64 -8.08 -1.63
C LEU A 14 4.65 -8.43 -0.55
N SER A 15 5.93 -8.53 -0.91
CA SER A 15 7.05 -8.57 0.03
C SER A 15 7.34 -7.16 0.57
N PRO A 16 8.17 -7.01 1.63
CA PRO A 16 8.54 -5.70 2.16
C PRO A 16 9.14 -4.76 1.09
N ALA A 17 9.81 -5.28 0.07
CA ALA A 17 10.36 -4.45 -1.01
C ALA A 17 9.29 -3.92 -2.00
N GLY A 18 8.10 -4.54 -2.04
CA GLY A 18 7.04 -4.21 -2.99
C GLY A 18 6.02 -3.17 -2.50
N VAL A 19 5.99 -2.90 -1.19
CA VAL A 19 5.06 -1.94 -0.58
C VAL A 19 5.50 -0.51 -0.78
N ARG A 20 4.53 0.40 -0.88
CA ARG A 20 4.75 1.82 -1.15
C ARG A 20 3.88 2.67 -0.22
N VAL A 21 4.30 3.92 0.00
CA VAL A 21 3.46 4.92 0.67
C VAL A 21 2.15 5.07 -0.10
N GLY A 22 1.02 5.11 0.61
CA GLY A 22 -0.32 5.16 0.05
C GLY A 22 -0.97 3.79 -0.21
N ASP A 23 -0.20 2.69 -0.21
CA ASP A 23 -0.78 1.34 -0.22
C ASP A 23 -1.62 1.13 1.05
N ARG A 24 -2.66 0.30 0.95
CA ARG A 24 -3.46 -0.13 2.10
C ARG A 24 -3.13 -1.57 2.46
N ILE A 25 -2.71 -1.83 3.68
CA ILE A 25 -2.40 -3.18 4.17
C ILE A 25 -3.52 -3.68 5.08
N TRP A 26 -3.87 -4.96 4.97
CA TRP A 26 -4.83 -5.59 5.88
C TRP A 26 -4.12 -5.99 7.18
N LEU A 27 -4.42 -5.29 8.27
CA LEU A 27 -3.83 -5.49 9.60
C LEU A 27 -4.92 -5.24 10.65
N TYR A 28 -4.97 -6.06 11.70
CA TYR A 28 -5.95 -5.91 12.79
C TYR A 28 -7.41 -5.84 12.30
N ASP A 29 -7.75 -6.66 11.31
CA ASP A 29 -9.09 -6.73 10.71
C ASP A 29 -9.57 -5.43 10.03
N ILE A 30 -8.62 -4.53 9.70
CA ILE A 30 -8.90 -3.28 9.00
C ILE A 30 -7.85 -2.99 7.91
N PHE A 31 -8.22 -2.16 6.93
CA PHE A 31 -7.26 -1.62 5.98
C PHE A 31 -6.60 -0.36 6.55
N LEU A 32 -5.28 -0.41 6.75
CA LEU A 32 -4.48 0.74 7.17
C LEU A 32 -3.71 1.30 5.98
N ARG A 33 -3.80 2.61 5.75
CA ARG A 33 -3.03 3.30 4.71
C ARG A 33 -1.63 3.60 5.23
N ILE A 34 -0.63 3.15 4.49
CA ILE A 34 0.78 3.44 4.78
C ILE A 34 1.02 4.93 4.55
N ALA A 35 1.40 5.64 5.62
CA ALA A 35 1.72 7.06 5.61
C ALA A 35 3.22 7.31 5.35
N ASP A 36 4.08 6.47 5.91
CA ASP A 36 5.54 6.53 5.70
C ASP A 36 6.15 5.11 5.75
N LEU A 37 7.35 4.97 5.18
CA LEU A 37 8.09 3.71 5.08
C LEU A 37 9.55 3.91 5.48
N ARG A 38 10.04 3.01 6.33
CA ARG A 38 11.47 2.97 6.68
C ARG A 38 12.05 1.58 6.49
N ALA A 39 13.34 1.49 6.21
CA ALA A 39 14.06 0.23 6.23
C ALA A 39 14.31 -0.21 7.68
N THR A 40 14.25 -1.52 7.93
CA THR A 40 14.84 -2.09 9.15
C THR A 40 16.37 -2.03 9.07
N GLN A 41 17.05 -2.05 10.22
CA GLN A 41 18.52 -1.99 10.27
C GLN A 41 19.20 -3.17 9.57
N ASP A 42 18.57 -4.36 9.61
CA ASP A 42 19.04 -5.57 8.92
C ASP A 42 18.73 -5.58 7.42
N GLY A 43 18.00 -4.58 6.91
CA GLY A 43 17.56 -4.50 5.51
C GLY A 43 16.54 -5.57 5.09
N ALA A 44 16.19 -6.52 5.98
CA ALA A 44 15.34 -7.66 5.68
C ALA A 44 13.84 -7.34 5.75
N GLY A 45 13.47 -6.14 6.22
CA GLY A 45 12.09 -5.72 6.38
C GLY A 45 11.83 -4.24 6.12
N ARG A 46 10.56 -3.86 6.29
CA ARG A 46 10.10 -2.48 6.26
C ARG A 46 9.32 -2.17 7.52
N VAL A 47 9.57 -1.00 8.08
CA VAL A 47 8.72 -0.39 9.10
C VAL A 47 7.65 0.42 8.37
N LEU A 48 6.40 0.01 8.52
CA LEU A 48 5.23 0.67 7.99
C LEU A 48 4.70 1.62 9.06
N ILE A 49 4.59 2.90 8.72
CA ILE A 49 4.08 3.93 9.62
C ILE A 49 2.68 4.32 9.12
N PHE A 50 1.75 4.45 10.05
CA PHE A 50 0.36 4.78 9.79
C PHE A 50 -0.03 6.03 10.57
N GLU A 51 -1.09 6.72 10.14
CA GLU A 51 -1.63 7.85 10.89
C GLU A 51 -2.40 7.35 12.12
N GLY A 52 -2.00 7.82 13.31
CA GLY A 52 -2.71 7.52 14.57
C GLY A 52 -2.68 6.06 15.02
N ARG A 53 -1.77 5.24 14.48
CA ARG A 53 -1.57 3.82 14.87
C ARG A 53 -0.10 3.52 15.06
N ASP A 54 0.18 2.49 15.87
CA ASP A 54 1.53 2.02 16.10
C ASP A 54 2.19 1.54 14.79
N PRO A 55 3.49 1.83 14.60
CA PRO A 55 4.24 1.30 13.47
C PRO A 55 4.24 -0.22 13.44
N PHE A 56 4.24 -0.80 12.25
CA PHE A 56 4.28 -2.25 12.06
C PHE A 56 5.54 -2.66 11.29
N VAL A 57 6.26 -3.67 11.80
CA VAL A 57 7.44 -4.20 11.12
C VAL A 57 7.04 -5.37 10.22
N MET A 58 7.02 -5.11 8.92
CA MET A 58 6.76 -6.11 7.89
C MET A 58 8.06 -6.82 7.51
N ARG A 59 8.15 -8.12 7.83
CA ARG A 59 9.27 -9.00 7.45
C ARG A 59 8.89 -10.06 6.40
N GLY A 60 7.61 -10.32 6.22
CA GLY A 60 7.08 -11.34 5.30
C GLY A 60 6.16 -10.75 4.24
N ARG A 61 5.60 -11.61 3.39
CA ARG A 61 4.61 -11.19 2.40
C ARG A 61 3.26 -10.92 3.07
N MET A 62 2.56 -9.86 2.68
CA MET A 62 1.25 -9.50 3.23
C MET A 62 0.28 -9.06 2.15
N ALA A 63 -1.01 -9.17 2.45
CA ALA A 63 -2.09 -8.74 1.58
C ALA A 63 -2.14 -7.20 1.55
N VAL A 64 -1.93 -6.66 0.36
CA VAL A 64 -1.91 -5.21 0.12
C VAL A 64 -2.93 -4.88 -0.94
N CYS A 65 -3.80 -3.94 -0.61
CA CYS A 65 -4.78 -3.34 -1.50
C CYS A 65 -4.19 -2.06 -2.09
N ARG A 66 -3.95 -2.08 -3.41
CA ARG A 66 -3.48 -0.93 -4.17
C ARG A 66 -4.60 -0.38 -5.04
N GLN A 67 -4.82 0.92 -4.93
CA GLN A 67 -5.72 1.65 -5.79
C GLN A 67 -5.09 1.78 -7.18
N ILE A 68 -5.76 1.27 -8.20
CA ILE A 68 -5.36 1.40 -9.59
C ILE A 68 -6.24 2.46 -10.20
N GLU A 69 -5.66 3.63 -10.48
CA GLU A 69 -6.28 4.56 -11.41
C GLU A 69 -6.13 3.94 -12.80
N ARG A 70 -7.24 3.51 -13.40
CA ARG A 70 -7.26 3.40 -14.85
C ARG A 70 -7.21 4.81 -15.37
N SER A 71 -6.02 5.25 -15.78
CA SER A 71 -5.93 6.33 -16.76
C SER A 71 -6.78 5.86 -17.93
N SER A 72 -7.95 6.45 -18.14
CA SER A 72 -8.57 6.42 -19.46
C SER A 72 -7.56 7.11 -20.36
N THR A 73 -6.67 6.34 -20.98
CA THR A 73 -5.82 6.80 -22.07
C THR A 73 -6.79 7.38 -23.08
N GLY A 74 -6.91 8.70 -23.08
CA GLY A 74 -7.63 9.45 -24.09
C GLY A 74 -7.08 8.99 -25.41
N MET A 75 -7.94 8.28 -26.13
CA MET A 75 -7.69 7.80 -27.47
C MET A 75 -7.68 9.04 -28.37
N ARG A 76 -6.47 9.41 -28.80
CA ARG A 76 -6.13 10.16 -30.02
C ARG A 76 -6.50 11.64 -30.10
#